data_AF-X1F3X3-F1
#
_entry.id   AF-X1F3X3-F1
#
_cell.length_a   1.000
_cell.length_b   1.000
_cell.length_c   1.000
_cell.angle_alpha   90.00
_cell.angle_beta   90.00
_cell.angle_gamma   90.00
#
_symmetry.space_group_name_H-M   'P 1'
#
loop_
_entity.id
_entity.type
_entity.pdbx_description
1 polymer ?
#
loop_
_entity_poly.entity_id
_entity_poly.type
_entity_poly.pdbx_seq_one_letter_code
_entity_poly.pdbx_strand_id
1 'polypeptide(L)'
;EKYYREIGVELYMGKASFSDEKTIRVGDELIEGKYIVVSTGARPRELNIPGEDLLCNSECFLELNRLPNWQKILRNTWRMRD
;
A
#
# COMPACT_ATOMS: atom_id res chain seq x y z
N GLU A 1 -2.28 14.91 -9.78
CA GLU A 1 -1.12 15.82 -9.58
C GLU A 1 -1.45 17.30 -9.79
N LYS A 2 -1.98 17.71 -10.95
CA LYS A 2 -2.29 19.13 -11.25
C LYS A 2 -3.17 19.81 -10.20
N TYR A 3 -4.29 19.21 -9.84
CA TYR A 3 -5.21 19.71 -8.82
C TYR A 3 -4.54 19.99 -7.47
N TYR A 4 -3.67 19.07 -7.00
CA TYR A 4 -2.97 19.23 -5.72
C TYR A 4 -2.04 20.44 -5.73
N ARG A 5 -1.30 20.65 -6.82
CA ARG A 5 -0.43 21.82 -6.97
C ARG A 5 -1.22 23.12 -7.02
N GLU A 6 -2.38 23.13 -7.68
CA GLU A 6 -3.28 24.29 -7.76
C GLU A 6 -3.81 24.72 -6.38
N ILE A 7 -4.02 23.76 -5.47
CA ILE A 7 -4.44 24.05 -4.09
C ILE A 7 -3.25 24.23 -3.11
N GLY A 8 -2.02 24.33 -3.62
CA GLY A 8 -0.81 24.58 -2.81
C GLY A 8 -0.22 23.34 -2.12
N VAL A 9 -0.58 22.13 -2.55
CA VAL A 9 0.04 20.89 -2.06
C VAL A 9 1.24 20.54 -2.93
N GLU A 10 2.41 20.43 -2.30
CA GLU A 10 3.62 19.94 -2.92
C GLU A 10 3.64 18.40 -2.95
N LEU A 11 4.13 17.83 -4.05
CA LEU A 11 4.15 16.38 -4.26
C LEU A 11 5.59 15.90 -4.44
N TYR A 12 5.99 14.98 -3.58
CA TYR A 12 7.28 14.29 -3.65
C TYR A 12 7.04 12.84 -4.09
N MET A 13 7.56 12.48 -5.26
CA MET A 13 7.34 11.16 -5.86
C MET A 13 8.49 10.21 -5.48
N GLY A 14 8.18 9.18 -4.71
CA GLY A 14 9.15 8.17 -4.32
C GLY A 14 8.77 7.44 -3.04
N LYS A 15 9.65 6.55 -2.59
CA LYS A 15 9.48 5.88 -1.30
C LYS A 15 9.93 6.80 -0.17
N ALA A 16 8.99 7.11 0.72
CA ALA A 16 9.25 7.90 1.91
C ALA A 16 9.80 7.05 3.06
N SER A 17 10.69 7.62 3.86
CA SER A 17 11.16 7.05 5.13
C SER A 17 11.45 8.15 6.13
N PHE A 18 11.28 7.88 7.42
CA PHE A 18 11.72 8.80 8.47
C PHE A 18 13.25 8.81 8.53
N SER A 19 13.87 9.99 8.42
CA SER A 19 15.30 10.16 8.75
C SER A 19 15.50 10.50 10.23
N ASP A 20 14.48 11.09 10.86
CA ASP A 20 14.38 11.34 12.30
C ASP A 20 12.88 11.51 12.67
N GLU A 21 12.59 11.97 13.89
CA GLU A 21 11.20 12.12 14.40
C GLU A 21 10.33 13.08 13.57
N LYS A 22 10.93 14.09 12.92
CA LYS A 22 10.21 15.19 12.24
C LYS A 22 10.63 15.40 10.79
N THR A 23 11.51 14.56 10.27
CA THR A 23 12.02 14.68 8.90
C THR A 23 11.74 13.42 8.09
N ILE A 24 11.17 13.61 6.91
CA ILE A 24 10.94 12.57 5.92
C ILE A 24 11.96 12.70 4.80
N ARG A 25 12.59 11.59 4.43
CA ARG A 25 13.42 11.47 3.23
C ARG A 25 12.61 10.88 2.07
N VAL A 26 12.69 11.51 0.90
CA VAL A 26 12.16 10.99 -0.37
C VAL A 26 13.24 11.13 -1.44
N GLY A 27 13.90 10.02 -1.80
CA GLY A 27 15.11 10.11 -2.64
C GLY A 27 16.21 10.90 -1.91
N ASP A 28 16.69 11.98 -2.53
CA ASP A 28 17.69 12.88 -1.96
C ASP A 28 17.08 14.08 -1.19
N GLU A 29 15.76 14.24 -1.25
CA GLU A 29 15.05 15.34 -0.58
C GLU A 29 14.83 15.04 0.91
N LEU A 30 15.03 16.04 1.76
CA LEU A 30 14.70 16.01 3.19
C LEU A 30 13.62 17.04 3.49
N ILE A 31 12.47 16.59 3.99
CA ILE A 31 11.30 17.41 4.26
C ILE A 31 11.02 17.40 5.76
N GLU A 32 11.13 18.57 6.39
CA GLU A 32 10.78 18.76 7.80
C GLU A 32 9.29 19.08 7.98
N GLY A 33 8.68 18.48 9.01
CA GLY A 33 7.27 18.68 9.33
C GLY A 33 7.02 18.71 10.83
N LYS A 34 6.24 19.70 11.30
CA LYS A 34 5.78 19.74 12.70
C LYS A 34 4.78 18.62 13.02
N TYR A 35 3.96 18.26 12.04
CA TYR A 35 2.95 17.21 12.12
C TYR A 35 3.08 16.30 10.91
N ILE A 36 3.18 14.99 11.15
CA ILE A 36 3.35 14.00 10.10
C ILE A 36 2.19 12.99 10.22
N VAL A 37 1.44 12.83 9.12
CA VAL A 37 0.37 11.83 9.02
C VAL A 37 0.90 10.63 8.25
N VAL A 38 0.87 9.44 8.86
CA VAL A 38 1.28 8.19 8.20
C VAL A 38 0.06 7.53 7.58
N SER A 39 -0.03 7.56 6.25
CA SER A 39 -1.15 7.01 5.47
C SER A 39 -0.69 6.02 4.38
N THR A 40 0.31 5.19 4.69
CA THR A 40 0.99 4.28 3.74
C THR A 40 0.16 3.07 3.28
N GLY A 41 -1.11 2.97 3.68
CA GLY A 41 -1.98 1.84 3.36
C GLY A 41 -1.53 0.51 3.98
N ALA A 42 -1.93 -0.60 3.36
CA ALA A 42 -1.60 -1.96 3.78
C ALA A 42 -1.30 -2.83 2.56
N ARG A 43 -0.53 -3.91 2.77
CA ARG A 43 -0.25 -4.94 1.75
C ARG A 43 -0.80 -6.30 2.19
N PRO A 44 -1.17 -7.21 1.27
CA PRO A 44 -1.55 -8.58 1.61
C PRO A 44 -0.49 -9.27 2.47
N ARG A 45 -0.93 -10.06 3.44
CA ARG A 45 -0.03 -10.85 4.29
C ARG A 45 0.44 -12.10 3.54
N GLU A 46 1.71 -12.44 3.71
CA GLU A 46 2.25 -13.76 3.32
C GLU A 46 1.59 -14.85 4.17
N LEU A 47 1.24 -15.98 3.55
CA LEU A 47 0.54 -17.07 4.22
C LEU A 47 1.51 -18.13 4.76
N ASN A 48 2.69 -18.25 4.18
CA ASN A 48 3.73 -19.23 4.53
C ASN A 48 3.21 -20.67 4.50
N ILE A 49 2.44 -21.02 3.47
CA ILE A 49 1.90 -22.39 3.25
C ILE A 49 2.41 -22.96 1.93
N PRO A 50 2.55 -24.30 1.81
CA PRO A 50 2.85 -24.92 0.52
C PRO A 50 1.80 -24.56 -0.55
N GLY A 51 2.27 -24.11 -1.72
CA GLY A 51 1.40 -23.70 -2.83
C GLY A 51 0.85 -22.27 -2.74
N GLU A 52 1.37 -21.43 -1.85
CA GLU A 52 0.96 -20.01 -1.77
C GLU A 52 1.25 -19.21 -3.05
N ASP A 53 2.24 -19.63 -3.82
CA ASP A 53 2.62 -19.10 -5.14
C ASP A 53 1.55 -19.32 -6.21
N LEU A 54 0.63 -20.26 -5.99
CA LEU A 54 -0.53 -20.49 -6.85
C LEU A 54 -1.68 -19.51 -6.57
N LEU A 55 -1.57 -18.69 -5.53
CA LEU A 55 -2.60 -17.73 -5.14
C LEU A 55 -2.39 -16.37 -5.81
N CYS A 56 -3.50 -15.75 -6.17
CA CYS A 56 -3.57 -14.39 -6.66
C CYS A 56 -4.24 -13.54 -5.56
N ASN A 57 -3.65 -12.39 -5.24
CA ASN A 57 -4.24 -11.45 -4.28
C ASN A 57 -5.25 -10.52 -4.98
N SER A 58 -5.85 -9.59 -4.23
CA SER A 58 -6.85 -8.65 -4.79
C SER A 58 -6.27 -7.72 -5.87
N GLU A 59 -4.98 -7.39 -5.81
CA GLU A 59 -4.31 -6.55 -6.81
C GLU A 59 -4.21 -7.31 -8.14
N CYS A 60 -3.65 -8.53 -8.11
CA CYS A 60 -3.60 -9.42 -9.27
C CYS A 60 -5.00 -9.70 -9.85
N PHE A 61 -6.04 -9.83 -9.01
CA PHE A 61 -7.42 -10.01 -9.49
C PHE A 61 -7.93 -8.82 -10.31
N LEU A 62 -7.61 -7.58 -9.88
CA LEU A 62 -8.03 -6.36 -10.58
C LEU A 62 -7.28 -6.14 -11.91
N GLU A 63 -6.13 -6.79 -12.10
CA GLU A 63 -5.33 -6.72 -13.32
C GLU A 63 -5.69 -7.80 -14.35
N LEU A 64 -6.67 -8.66 -14.08
CA LEU A 64 -7.08 -9.71 -15.02
C LEU A 64 -7.68 -9.11 -16.30
N ASN A 65 -7.07 -9.42 -17.45
CA ASN A 65 -7.56 -9.00 -18.76
C ASN A 65 -8.95 -9.56 -19.12
N ARG A 66 -9.35 -10.69 -18.50
CA ARG A 66 -10.64 -11.34 -18.69
C ARG A 66 -11.10 -11.98 -17.39
N LEU A 67 -12.40 -11.97 -17.16
CA LEU A 67 -13.00 -12.68 -16.04
C LEU A 67 -12.84 -14.19 -16.23
N PRO A 68 -12.35 -14.93 -15.22
CA PRO A 68 -12.21 -16.38 -15.30
C PRO A 68 -13.56 -17.08 -15.14
N ASN A 69 -13.70 -18.25 -15.76
CA ASN A 69 -14.96 -19.02 -15.79
C ASN A 69 -15.38 -19.56 -14.41
N TRP A 70 -14.45 -19.75 -13.48
CA TRP A 70 -14.70 -20.12 -12.10
C TRP A 70 -13.56 -19.65 -11.19
N GLN A 71 -13.85 -19.37 -9.92
CA GLN A 71 -12.90 -18.85 -8.93
C GLN A 71 -13.20 -19.40 -7.55
N LYS A 72 -12.15 -19.65 -6.76
CA LYS A 72 -12.26 -19.95 -5.32
C LYS A 72 -11.56 -18.83 -4.55
N ILE A 73 -12.33 -18.14 -3.71
CA ILE A 73 -11.81 -17.06 -2.87
C ILE A 73 -11.49 -17.64 -1.50
N LEU A 74 -10.21 -17.63 -1.13
CA LEU A 74 -9.79 -17.89 0.23
C LEU A 74 -9.99 -16.60 1.06
N ARG A 75 -10.86 -16.67 2.06
CA ARG A 75 -11.12 -15.57 2.99
C ARG A 75 -10.77 -16.02 4.40
N ASN A 76 -9.97 -15.20 5.09
CA ASN A 76 -9.94 -15.23 6.55
C ASN A 76 -11.11 -14.40 7.07
N THR A 77 -12.08 -15.06 7.69
CA THR A 77 -13.05 -14.39 8.54
C THR A 77 -12.37 -14.02 9.84
N TRP A 78 -12.31 -12.74 10.16
CA TRP A 78 -11.94 -12.28 11.50
C TRP A 78 -12.95 -12.87 12.50
N ARG A 79 -12.58 -13.93 13.21
CA ARG A 79 -13.14 -14.19 14.53
C ARG A 79 -12.33 -13.35 15.50
N MET A 80 -12.97 -12.34 16.08
CA MET A 80 -12.50 -11.81 17.36
C MET A 80 -12.40 -13.03 18.29
N ARG A 81 -11.18 -13.35 18.73
CA ARG A 81 -11.04 -14.18 19.93
C ARG A 81 -11.31 -13.23 21.09
N ASP A 82 -12.27 -13.61 21.92
CA ASP A 82 -12.51 -12.99 23.23
C ASP A 82 -11.23 -12.99 24.09
#